data_AF-A0A0K9N9L5-F1
#
_entry.id   AF-A0A0K9N9L5-F1
#
_cell.length_a   1.000
_cell.length_b   1.000
_cell.length_c   1.000
_cell.angle_alpha   90.00
_cell.angle_beta   90.00
_cell.angle_gamma   90.00
#
_symmetry.space_group_name_H-M   'P 1'
#
loop_
_entity.id
_entity.type
_entity.pdbx_description
1 polymer ?
#
loop_
_entity_poly.entity_id
_entity_poly.type
_entity_poly.pdbx_seq_one_letter_code
_entity_poly.pdbx_strand_id
1 'polypeptide(L)' 'MKGTALKNVPAGYDREHPQAAYLKHKSWYVEYPLADGLLADAGRFIDNILEICNVIRPLNDFMNKAMADSRFMDQP' A
#
# COMPACT_ATOMS: atom_id res chain seq x y z
N MET A 1 -1.44 3.75 -11.96
CA MET A 1 -1.94 2.76 -10.99
C MET A 1 -2.40 1.53 -11.75
N LYS A 2 -2.09 0.33 -11.25
CA LYS A 2 -2.51 -0.94 -11.85
C LYS A 2 -3.78 -1.43 -11.14
N GLY A 3 -4.68 -2.09 -11.87
CA GLY A 3 -5.92 -2.66 -11.32
C GLY A 3 -7.21 -2.02 -11.86
N THR A 4 -8.36 -2.55 -11.41
CA THR A 4 -9.69 -2.07 -11.84
C THR A 4 -10.24 -1.02 -10.89
N ALA A 5 -10.88 0.01 -11.43
CA ALA A 5 -11.53 1.06 -10.66
C ALA A 5 -13.06 0.88 -10.65
N LEU A 6 -13.70 1.30 -9.56
CA LEU A 6 -15.14 1.46 -9.48
C LEU A 6 -15.60 2.61 -10.38
N LYS A 7 -16.80 2.49 -10.95
CA LYS A 7 -17.41 3.56 -11.76
C LYS A 7 -17.72 4.80 -10.90
N ASN A 8 -18.21 4.57 -9.67
CA ASN A 8 -18.68 5.60 -8.76
C ASN A 8 -17.82 5.66 -7.50
N VAL A 9 -17.76 6.84 -6.88
CA VAL A 9 -17.25 7.00 -5.50
C VAL A 9 -18.14 6.16 -4.57
N PRO A 10 -17.57 5.41 -3.60
CA PRO A 10 -18.36 4.65 -2.63
C PRO A 10 -19.38 5.52 -1.89
N ALA A 11 -20.53 4.94 -1.56
CA ALA A 11 -21.56 5.64 -0.79
C ALA A 11 -21.03 6.05 0.58
N GLY A 12 -21.41 7.25 1.05
CA GLY A 12 -20.94 7.81 2.33
C GLY A 12 -19.73 8.75 2.22
N TYR A 13 -19.14 8.90 1.03
CA TYR A 13 -18.05 9.85 0.77
C TYR A 13 -18.49 10.96 -0.20
N ASP A 14 -17.99 12.16 0.03
CA ASP A 14 -18.24 13.31 -0.85
C ASP A 14 -17.56 13.09 -2.22
N ARG A 15 -18.32 13.37 -3.28
CA ARG A 15 -17.87 13.24 -4.67
C ARG A 15 -17.00 14.42 -5.11
N GLU A 16 -17.22 15.59 -4.53
CA GLU A 16 -16.49 16.82 -4.87
C GLU A 16 -15.16 16.94 -4.09
N HIS A 17 -14.93 16.04 -3.13
CA HIS A 17 -13.69 16.01 -2.37
C HIS A 17 -12.49 15.76 -3.31
N PRO A 18 -11.38 16.54 -3.23
CA PRO A 18 -10.27 16.44 -4.19
C PRO A 18 -9.66 15.03 -4.31
N GLN A 19 -9.79 14.22 -3.26
CA GLN A 19 -9.25 12.86 -3.17
C GLN A 19 -10.29 11.77 -3.45
N ALA A 20 -11.55 12.10 -3.78
CA ALA A 20 -12.63 11.11 -3.97
C ALA A 20 -12.35 10.11 -5.10
N ALA A 21 -11.57 10.52 -6.11
CA ALA A 21 -11.12 9.65 -7.19
C ALA A 21 -10.33 8.43 -6.68
N TYR A 22 -9.56 8.60 -5.61
CA TYR A 22 -8.73 7.53 -5.04
C TYR A 22 -9.58 6.43 -4.38
N LEU A 23 -10.73 6.78 -3.79
CA LEU A 23 -11.64 5.81 -3.17
C LEU A 23 -12.28 4.83 -4.17
N LYS A 24 -12.15 5.09 -5.48
CA LYS A 24 -12.63 4.18 -6.52
C LYS A 24 -11.69 3.00 -6.74
N HIS A 25 -10.45 3.05 -6.26
CA HIS A 25 -9.50 1.94 -6.41
C HIS A 25 -9.84 0.81 -5.42
N LYS A 26 -9.97 -0.42 -5.94
CA LYS A 26 -10.31 -1.59 -5.12
C LYS A 26 -9.13 -2.16 -4.33
N SER A 27 -7.91 -1.81 -4.73
CA SER A 27 -6.69 -2.34 -4.13
C SER A 27 -5.59 -1.30 -4.22
N TRP A 28 -4.80 -1.22 -3.15
CA TRP A 28 -3.62 -0.39 -3.05
C TRP A 28 -2.46 -1.32 -2.73
N TYR A 29 -1.45 -1.35 -3.58
CA TYR A 29 -0.27 -2.16 -3.36
C TYR A 29 0.95 -1.45 -3.96
N VAL A 30 2.10 -1.71 -3.35
CA VAL A 30 3.41 -1.27 -3.84
C VAL A 30 4.23 -2.52 -4.11
N GLU A 31 4.85 -2.56 -5.28
CA GLU A 31 5.77 -3.62 -5.68
C GLU A 31 7.11 -2.99 -6.05
N TYR A 32 8.20 -3.61 -5.61
CA TYR A 32 9.55 -3.21 -5.99
C TYR A 32 10.26 -4.44 -6.57
N PRO A 33 10.60 -4.44 -7.88
CA PRO A 33 11.29 -5.57 -8.49
C PRO A 33 12.72 -5.65 -7.97
N LEU A 34 13.12 -6.85 -7.54
CA LEU A 34 14.48 -7.14 -7.08
C LEU A 34 15.27 -7.80 -8.20
N ALA A 35 16.47 -7.31 -8.46
CA ALA A 35 17.39 -7.94 -9.41
C ALA A 35 18.12 -9.11 -8.74
N ASP A 36 18.32 -10.21 -9.46
CA ASP A 36 18.99 -11.41 -8.94
C ASP A 36 20.40 -11.12 -8.40
N GLY A 37 21.13 -10.21 -9.05
CA GLY A 37 22.48 -9.80 -8.61
C GLY A 37 22.51 -9.13 -7.23
N LEU A 38 21.37 -8.63 -6.74
CA LEU A 38 21.25 -8.06 -5.40
C LEU A 38 21.32 -9.15 -4.32
N LEU A 39 21.02 -10.40 -4.67
CA LEU A 39 21.04 -11.55 -3.75
C LEU A 39 22.46 -12.12 -3.53
N ALA A 40 23.43 -11.69 -4.34
CA ALA A 40 24.80 -12.21 -4.31
C ALA A 40 25.61 -11.75 -3.08
N ASP A 41 25.20 -10.67 -2.42
CA ASP A 41 25.85 -10.12 -1.23
C ASP A 41 24.80 -9.89 -0.14
N ALA A 42 24.87 -10.68 0.93
CA ALA A 42 23.89 -10.64 2.01
C ALA A 42 23.87 -9.30 2.77
N GLY A 43 25.03 -8.67 2.97
CA GLY A 43 25.11 -7.39 3.69
C GLY A 43 24.49 -6.27 2.87
N ARG A 44 24.92 -6.15 1.62
CA ARG A 44 24.37 -5.18 0.68
C ARG A 44 22.89 -5.43 0.39
N PHE A 45 22.46 -6.69 0.35
CA PHE A 45 21.06 -7.05 0.22
C PHE A 45 20.22 -6.48 1.36
N ILE A 46 20.62 -6.72 2.61
CA ILE A 46 19.89 -6.26 3.79
C ILE A 46 19.76 -4.73 3.78
N ASP A 47 20.85 -4.01 3.50
CA ASP A 47 20.84 -2.55 3.45
C ASP A 47 19.84 -2.01 2.42
N ASN A 48 19.83 -2.59 1.21
CA ASN A 48 18.88 -2.20 0.15
C ASN A 48 17.43 -2.51 0.54
N ILE A 49 17.17 -3.68 1.13
CA ILE A 49 15.82 -4.04 1.57
C ILE A 49 15.32 -3.10 2.68
N LEU A 50 16.19 -2.73 3.62
CA LEU A 50 15.84 -1.77 4.67
C LEU A 50 15.48 -0.40 4.09
N GLU A 51 16.23 0.06 3.08
CA GLU A 51 15.92 1.31 2.37
C GLU A 51 14.55 1.24 1.68
N ILE A 52 14.29 0.17 0.92
CA ILE A 52 13.01 -0.04 0.23
C ILE A 52 11.85 -0.08 1.24
N CYS A 53 12.00 -0.86 2.32
CA CYS A 53 11.00 -0.94 3.39
C CYS A 53 10.75 0.42 4.04
N ASN A 54 11.79 1.24 4.25
CA ASN A 54 11.63 2.58 4.81
C ASN A 54 10.85 3.52 3.88
N VAL A 55 11.02 3.40 2.57
CA VAL A 55 10.25 4.18 1.58
C VAL A 55 8.78 3.73 1.54
N ILE A 56 8.50 2.44 1.69
CA ILE A 56 7.13 1.90 1.65
C ILE A 56 6.38 2.12 2.97
N ARG A 57 7.10 2.18 4.09
CA ARG A 57 6.54 2.28 5.46
C ARG A 57 5.43 3.33 5.62
N PRO A 58 5.56 4.59 5.15
CA PRO A 58 4.53 5.61 5.38
C PRO A 58 3.16 5.25 4.79
N LEU A 59 3.14 4.59 3.63
CA LEU A 59 1.89 4.13 3.01
C LEU A 59 1.27 3.01 3.86
N ASN A 60 2.09 2.05 4.30
CA ASN A 60 1.63 0.97 5.16
C ASN A 60 1.08 1.51 6.48
N ASP A 61 1.76 2.45 7.11
CA ASP A 61 1.33 3.08 8.36
C ASP A 61 0.00 3.82 8.18
N PHE A 62 -0.17 4.55 7.07
CA PHE A 62 -1.42 5.23 6.74
C PHE A 62 -2.59 4.24 6.58
N MET A 63 -2.38 3.16 5.84
CA MET A 63 -3.41 2.12 5.64
C MET A 63 -3.72 1.39 6.95
N ASN A 64 -2.70 1.00 7.72
CA ASN A 64 -2.86 0.32 9.00
C ASN A 64 -3.60 1.19 10.02
N LYS A 65 -3.38 2.51 10.02
CA LYS A 65 -4.12 3.43 10.88
C LYS A 65 -5.62 3.40 10.58
N ALA A 66 -6.01 3.34 9.32
CA ALA A 66 -7.42 3.23 8.93
C ALA A 66 -8.03 1.86 9.31
N MET A 67 -7.21 0.83 9.45
CA MET A 67 -7.62 -0.54 9.79
C MET A 67 -7.50 -0.87 11.28
N ALA A 68 -6.87 -0.02 12.09
CA ALA A 68 -6.63 -0.26 13.51
C ALA A 68 -7.91 -0.49 14.32
N ASP A 69 -9.02 0.15 13.93
CA ASP A 69 -10.34 -0.01 14.56
C ASP A 69 -11.22 -1.05 13.84
N SER A 70 -10.67 -1.77 12.86
CA SER A 70 -11.43 -2.77 12.11
C SER A 70 -11.46 -4.11 12.85
N ARG A 71 -12.66 -4.69 12.98
CA ARG A 71 -12.91 -6.06 13.50
C ARG A 71 -12.27 -7.18 12.65
N PHE A 72 -11.48 -6.82 11.62
CA PHE A 72 -10.80 -7.76 10.73
C PHE A 72 -9.60 -8.42 11.40
N MET A 73 -8.96 -7.77 12.39
CA MET A 73 -7.79 -8.31 13.09
C MET A 73 -8.14 -9.36 14.16
N ASP A 74 -9.44 -9.58 14.45
CA ASP A 74 -9.93 -10.55 15.46
C ASP A 74 -10.26 -11.93 14.86
N GLN A 75 -9.83 -12.24 13.64
CA GLN A 75 -10.00 -13.60 13.08
C GLN A 75 -8.87 -14.52 13.59
N PRO A 76 -9.20 -15.74 14.06
CA PRO A 76 -8.25 -16.68 14.67
C PRO A 76 -7.18 -17.21 13.72
#